data_AF-A0AA88ZSU0-F1
#
_entry.id   AF-A0AA88ZSU0-F1
#
_cell.length_a   1.000
_cell.length_b   1.000
_cell.length_c   1.000
_cell.angle_alpha   90.00
_cell.angle_beta   90.00
_cell.angle_gamma   90.00
#
_symmetry.space_group_name_H-M   'P 1'
#
loop_
_entity.id
_entity.type
_entity.pdbx_description
1 polymer ?
#
loop_
_entity_poly.entity_id
_entity_poly.type
_entity_poly.pdbx_seq_one_letter_code
_entity_poly.pdbx_strand_id
1 'polypeptide(L)'
;MRKKVLMMLAIMGFVFVGIGQSAYANMDAYLIKDSSENIVYEFNKDELSKSFLNFKRNKKASLYEEYAKLFVSNNLFALHDDTQKYVDYKDVKQAFLNSKRSGKPFDVDNYTEKVGKAMTNMPKKIKKVTAPDNKVVYTEVDSGSSSSQEVGDLEVISIE
;
A
#
# COMPACT_ATOMS: atom_id res chain seq x y z
N MET A 1 -19.57 -19.42 -2.26
CA MET A 1 -19.87 -17.97 -2.35
C MET A 1 -19.66 -17.19 -1.03
N ARG A 2 -19.89 -17.78 0.15
CA ARG A 2 -19.82 -17.05 1.45
C ARG A 2 -18.43 -16.47 1.83
N LYS A 3 -17.31 -17.13 1.53
CA LYS A 3 -15.95 -16.62 1.84
C LYS A 3 -15.55 -15.40 0.99
N LYS A 4 -15.99 -15.35 -0.27
CA LYS A 4 -15.71 -14.22 -1.21
C LYS A 4 -16.44 -12.93 -0.78
N VAL A 5 -17.66 -13.07 -0.26
CA VAL A 5 -18.46 -11.92 0.24
C VAL A 5 -17.89 -11.36 1.55
N LEU A 6 -17.32 -12.20 2.42
CA LEU A 6 -16.67 -11.74 3.66
C LEU A 6 -15.38 -10.95 3.36
N MET A 7 -14.58 -11.39 2.38
CA MET A 7 -13.41 -10.63 1.89
C MET A 7 -13.81 -9.29 1.26
N MET A 8 -14.93 -9.22 0.53
CA MET A 8 -15.45 -7.97 -0.05
C MET A 8 -15.76 -6.89 1.00
N LEU A 9 -16.27 -7.27 2.18
CA LEU A 9 -16.72 -6.33 3.21
C LEU A 9 -15.56 -5.77 4.06
N ALA A 10 -14.50 -6.55 4.31
CA ALA A 10 -13.39 -6.12 5.18
C ALA A 10 -12.53 -4.98 4.57
N ILE A 11 -12.50 -4.86 3.24
CA ILE A 11 -11.58 -3.97 2.50
C ILE A 11 -12.25 -2.63 2.14
N MET A 12 -13.58 -2.55 2.22
CA MET A 12 -14.37 -1.42 1.72
C MET A 12 -14.23 -0.13 2.54
N GLY A 13 -13.75 -0.22 3.79
CA GLY A 13 -13.85 0.88 4.76
C GLY A 13 -12.88 2.05 4.57
N PHE A 14 -11.76 1.86 3.86
CA PHE A 14 -10.71 2.89 3.78
C PHE A 14 -10.15 3.16 2.38
N VAL A 15 -10.23 2.21 1.44
CA VAL A 15 -9.72 2.39 0.06
C VAL A 15 -10.50 3.50 -0.70
N PHE A 16 -11.69 3.88 -0.22
CA PHE A 16 -12.53 4.92 -0.83
C PHE A 16 -12.49 6.29 -0.15
N VAL A 17 -11.61 6.53 0.83
CA VAL A 17 -11.40 7.88 1.37
C VAL A 17 -10.51 8.65 0.38
N GLY A 18 -11.10 9.11 -0.73
CA GLY A 18 -10.36 9.86 -1.74
C GLY A 18 -10.97 9.86 -3.15
N ILE A 19 -12.30 9.86 -3.31
CA ILE A 19 -12.89 10.28 -4.60
C ILE A 19 -12.80 11.81 -4.68
N GLY A 20 -11.57 12.25 -4.85
CA GLY A 20 -11.10 13.59 -5.15
C GLY A 20 -9.74 13.36 -5.78
N GLN A 21 -9.73 12.77 -6.98
CA GLN A 21 -8.49 12.49 -7.71
C GLN A 21 -7.88 13.83 -8.18
N SER A 22 -7.09 14.46 -7.33
CA SER A 22 -5.97 15.27 -7.83
C SER A 22 -4.85 14.30 -8.20
N ALA A 23 -4.29 14.46 -9.40
CA ALA A 23 -3.21 13.64 -9.99
C ALA A 23 -1.84 13.76 -9.27
N TYR A 24 -1.86 14.08 -7.97
CA TYR A 24 -0.72 14.30 -7.07
C TYR A 24 -0.96 13.54 -5.77
N ALA A 25 -1.30 12.25 -5.85
CA ALA A 25 -1.63 11.49 -4.65
C ALA A 25 -0.34 11.12 -3.91
N ASN A 26 -0.06 11.79 -2.79
CA ASN A 26 1.18 11.57 -2.05
C ASN A 26 1.24 10.18 -1.41
N MET A 27 0.14 9.61 -0.92
CA MET A 27 0.16 8.23 -0.43
C MET A 27 0.16 7.24 -1.60
N ASP A 28 1.18 6.38 -1.68
CA ASP A 28 1.42 5.48 -2.82
C ASP A 28 1.40 3.99 -2.44
N ALA A 29 1.42 3.63 -1.16
CA ALA A 29 1.42 2.23 -0.72
C ALA A 29 0.78 1.96 0.65
N TYR A 30 0.29 0.72 0.79
CA TYR A 30 -0.24 0.16 2.03
C TYR A 30 0.70 -0.92 2.55
N LEU A 31 0.97 -0.93 3.85
CA LEU A 31 1.84 -1.91 4.49
C LEU A 31 1.05 -2.78 5.47
N ILE A 32 1.21 -4.11 5.36
CA ILE A 32 0.65 -5.10 6.27
C ILE A 32 1.80 -5.75 7.02
N LYS A 33 1.72 -5.82 8.35
CA LYS A 33 2.70 -6.53 9.16
C LYS A 33 2.17 -7.89 9.59
N ASP A 34 2.82 -8.94 9.12
CA ASP A 34 2.67 -10.27 9.68
C ASP A 34 3.46 -10.36 10.98
N SER A 35 2.75 -10.47 12.09
CA SER A 35 3.36 -10.49 13.42
C SER A 35 3.95 -11.85 13.77
N SER A 36 3.53 -12.92 13.08
CA SER A 36 4.04 -14.28 13.31
C SER A 36 5.42 -14.47 12.69
N GLU A 37 5.64 -13.95 11.49
CA GLU A 37 6.92 -14.02 10.78
C GLU A 37 7.76 -12.75 10.93
N ASN A 38 7.20 -11.70 11.55
CA ASN A 38 7.77 -10.35 11.65
C ASN A 38 8.16 -9.77 10.28
N ILE A 39 7.32 -10.02 9.27
CA ILE A 39 7.49 -9.56 7.89
C ILE A 39 6.54 -8.39 7.63
N VAL A 40 7.04 -7.36 6.96
CA VAL A 40 6.21 -6.25 6.47
C VAL A 40 6.06 -6.39 4.96
N TYR A 41 4.81 -6.50 4.50
CA TYR A 41 4.44 -6.58 3.09
C TYR A 41 3.96 -5.21 2.61
N GLU A 42 4.50 -4.75 1.49
CA GLU A 42 4.12 -3.49 0.85
C GLU A 42 3.32 -3.76 -0.42
N PHE A 43 2.20 -3.05 -0.56
CA PHE A 43 1.33 -3.08 -1.73
C PHE A 43 1.20 -1.68 -2.30
N ASN A 44 1.65 -1.48 -3.54
CA ASN A 44 1.41 -0.23 -4.25
C ASN A 44 -0.10 0.01 -4.42
N LYS A 45 -0.54 1.22 -4.07
CA LYS A 45 -1.94 1.66 -4.06
C LYS A 45 -2.59 1.56 -5.43
N ASP A 46 -1.89 1.96 -6.49
CA ASP A 46 -2.43 1.99 -7.85
C ASP A 46 -2.55 0.58 -8.43
N GLU A 47 -1.52 -0.25 -8.26
CA GLU A 47 -1.58 -1.66 -8.66
C GLU A 47 -2.68 -2.42 -7.91
N LEU A 48 -2.78 -2.21 -6.60
CA LEU A 48 -3.81 -2.83 -5.77
C LEU A 48 -5.22 -2.34 -6.17
N SER A 49 -5.38 -1.05 -6.44
CA SER A 49 -6.65 -0.46 -6.89
C SER A 49 -7.08 -1.02 -8.25
N LYS A 50 -6.14 -1.12 -9.21
CA LYS A 50 -6.39 -1.77 -10.51
C LYS A 50 -6.79 -3.24 -10.33
N SER A 51 -6.09 -3.96 -9.46
CA SER A 51 -6.41 -5.37 -9.15
C SER A 51 -7.78 -5.52 -8.51
N PHE A 52 -8.15 -4.64 -7.57
CA PHE A 52 -9.47 -4.63 -6.96
C PHE A 52 -10.60 -4.34 -7.96
N LEU A 53 -10.38 -3.41 -8.91
CA LEU A 53 -11.33 -3.16 -9.99
C LEU A 53 -11.51 -4.39 -10.89
N ASN A 54 -10.44 -5.15 -11.14
CA ASN A 54 -10.53 -6.43 -11.84
C ASN A 54 -11.35 -7.44 -11.04
N PHE A 55 -11.12 -7.56 -9.73
CA PHE A 55 -11.91 -8.42 -8.84
C PHE A 55 -13.40 -8.07 -8.88
N LYS A 56 -13.76 -6.77 -8.81
CA LYS A 56 -15.15 -6.30 -8.95
C LYS A 56 -15.81 -6.65 -10.28
N ARG A 57 -15.01 -6.74 -11.34
CA ARG A 57 -15.45 -7.16 -12.69
C ARG A 57 -15.43 -8.68 -12.88
N ASN A 58 -15.28 -9.46 -11.81
CA ASN A 58 -15.11 -10.91 -11.83
C ASN A 58 -13.93 -11.39 -12.70
N LYS A 59 -12.89 -10.57 -12.86
CA LYS A 59 -11.64 -10.94 -13.53
C LYS A 59 -10.62 -11.44 -12.51
N LYS A 60 -9.58 -12.13 -13.00
CA LYS A 60 -8.44 -12.54 -12.18
C LYS A 60 -7.77 -11.31 -11.56
N ALA A 61 -7.48 -11.39 -10.26
CA ALA A 61 -7.03 -10.25 -9.46
C ALA A 61 -6.10 -10.71 -8.33
N SER A 62 -5.02 -11.41 -8.70
CA SER A 62 -4.18 -12.12 -7.73
C SER A 62 -3.52 -11.21 -6.70
N LEU A 63 -3.16 -9.97 -7.06
CA LEU A 63 -2.62 -8.99 -6.10
C LEU A 63 -3.65 -8.63 -5.02
N TYR A 64 -4.89 -8.33 -5.41
CA TYR A 64 -5.96 -8.03 -4.46
C TYR A 64 -6.33 -9.23 -3.60
N GLU A 65 -6.37 -10.43 -4.19
CA GLU A 65 -6.64 -11.67 -3.45
C GLU A 65 -5.56 -11.95 -2.39
N GLU A 66 -4.28 -11.73 -2.72
CA GLU A 66 -3.18 -11.89 -1.76
C GLU A 66 -3.22 -10.81 -0.67
N TYR A 67 -3.46 -9.55 -1.05
CA TYR A 67 -3.68 -8.46 -0.09
C TYR A 67 -4.82 -8.81 0.88
N ALA A 68 -5.96 -9.26 0.37
CA ALA A 68 -7.12 -9.63 1.18
C ALA A 68 -6.79 -10.77 2.14
N LYS A 69 -6.06 -11.80 1.68
CA LYS A 69 -5.62 -12.92 2.49
C LYS A 69 -4.72 -12.48 3.64
N LEU A 70 -3.72 -11.64 3.35
CA LEU A 70 -2.80 -11.11 4.36
C LEU A 70 -3.51 -10.17 5.32
N PHE A 71 -4.38 -9.28 4.82
CA PHE A 71 -5.13 -8.32 5.61
C PHE A 71 -6.13 -8.97 6.58
N VAL A 72 -6.79 -10.07 6.20
CA VAL A 72 -7.74 -10.76 7.10
C VAL A 72 -7.03 -11.39 8.31
N SER A 73 -5.78 -11.80 8.15
CA SER A 73 -5.03 -12.50 9.20
C SER A 73 -4.13 -11.56 10.01
N ASN A 74 -3.94 -10.32 9.52
CA ASN A 74 -3.00 -9.35 10.06
C ASN A 74 -3.63 -7.96 10.16
N ASN A 75 -2.84 -6.95 10.56
CA ASN A 75 -3.31 -5.57 10.61
C ASN A 75 -2.55 -4.71 9.59
N LEU A 76 -3.22 -3.67 9.08
CA LEU A 76 -2.52 -2.56 8.46
C LEU A 76 -1.53 -1.97 9.48
N PHE A 77 -0.30 -1.84 9.03
CA PHE A 77 0.84 -1.45 9.84
C PHE A 77 1.20 0.01 9.59
N ALA A 78 1.35 0.37 8.32
CA ALA A 78 1.75 1.71 7.91
C ALA A 78 1.14 2.08 6.56
N LEU A 79 1.17 3.38 6.27
CA LEU A 79 0.99 3.93 4.93
C LEU A 79 2.32 4.53 4.49
N HIS A 80 2.64 4.43 3.21
CA HIS A 80 3.82 5.08 2.63
C HIS A 80 3.36 6.25 1.76
N ASP A 81 4.11 7.35 1.85
CA ASP A 81 4.00 8.47 0.93
C ASP A 81 5.20 8.56 0.00
N ASP A 82 5.01 9.22 -1.13
CA ASP A 82 6.00 9.46 -2.18
C ASP A 82 7.18 10.34 -1.71
N THR A 83 7.08 10.98 -0.55
CA THR A 83 8.20 11.65 0.16
C THR A 83 9.09 10.67 0.95
N GLN A 84 8.94 9.36 0.72
CA GLN A 84 9.69 8.27 1.35
C GLN A 84 9.42 8.13 2.86
N LYS A 85 8.26 8.60 3.33
CA LYS A 85 7.89 8.53 4.74
C LYS A 85 6.85 7.44 4.95
N TYR A 86 7.15 6.55 5.89
CA TYR A 86 6.14 5.64 6.44
C TYR A 86 5.47 6.26 7.66
N VAL A 87 4.14 6.25 7.68
CA VAL A 87 3.32 6.79 8.76
C VAL A 87 2.55 5.64 9.41
N ASP A 88 2.59 5.55 10.74
CA ASP A 88 1.92 4.48 11.49
C ASP A 88 0.40 4.54 11.24
N TYR A 89 -0.17 3.40 10.84
CA TYR A 89 -1.60 3.32 10.54
C TYR A 89 -2.47 3.64 11.76
N LYS A 90 -1.99 3.38 12.98
CA LYS A 90 -2.71 3.72 14.23
C LYS A 90 -2.91 5.23 14.36
N ASP A 91 -1.90 6.02 14.00
CA ASP A 91 -1.95 7.48 14.05
C ASP A 91 -2.93 8.02 13.00
N VAL A 92 -2.85 7.49 11.77
CA VAL A 92 -3.78 7.82 10.67
C VAL A 92 -5.22 7.49 11.08
N LYS A 93 -5.45 6.29 11.64
CA LYS A 93 -6.76 5.85 12.12
C LYS A 93 -7.29 6.76 13.22
N GLN A 94 -6.45 7.16 14.17
CA GLN A 94 -6.85 8.06 15.25
C GLN A 94 -7.23 9.45 14.70
N ALA A 95 -6.46 9.97 13.75
CA ALA A 95 -6.76 11.24 13.08
C ALA A 95 -8.07 11.19 12.28
N PHE A 96 -8.32 10.08 11.58
CA PHE A 96 -9.61 9.83 10.92
C PHE A 96 -10.78 9.79 11.91
N LEU A 97 -10.64 9.08 13.03
CA LEU A 97 -11.70 9.02 14.05
C LEU A 97 -11.95 10.41 14.67
N ASN A 98 -10.91 11.21 14.88
CA ASN A 98 -11.03 12.56 15.43
C ASN A 98 -11.72 13.52 14.45
N SER A 99 -11.39 13.46 13.16
CA SER A 99 -12.05 14.27 12.12
C SER A 99 -13.53 13.92 11.99
N LYS A 100 -13.87 12.62 12.03
CA LYS A 100 -15.27 12.15 12.07
C LYS A 100 -16.04 12.70 13.27
N ARG A 101 -15.46 12.63 14.48
CA ARG A 101 -16.07 13.23 15.69
C ARG A 101 -16.24 14.73 15.59
N SER A 102 -15.35 15.41 14.86
CA SER A 102 -15.36 16.86 14.68
C SER A 102 -16.24 17.32 13.51
N GLY A 103 -16.89 16.40 12.78
CA GLY A 103 -17.67 16.73 11.58
C GLY A 103 -16.84 17.24 10.40
N LYS A 104 -15.51 17.05 10.42
CA LYS A 104 -14.60 17.51 9.36
C LYS A 104 -14.25 16.38 8.39
N PRO A 105 -14.03 16.67 7.09
CA PRO A 105 -13.48 15.69 6.17
C PRO A 105 -12.06 15.29 6.62
N PHE A 106 -11.69 14.03 6.36
CA PHE A 106 -10.34 13.54 6.55
C PHE A 106 -9.67 13.43 5.19
N ASP A 107 -8.52 14.06 5.06
CA ASP A 107 -7.64 13.94 3.90
C ASP A 107 -6.43 13.11 4.31
N VAL A 108 -6.37 11.87 3.80
CA VAL A 108 -5.30 10.94 4.13
C VAL A 108 -3.98 11.36 3.50
N ASP A 109 -4.01 11.87 2.26
CA ASP A 109 -2.81 12.27 1.52
C ASP A 109 -2.16 13.50 2.18
N ASN A 110 -2.97 14.50 2.58
CA ASN A 110 -2.48 15.65 3.34
C ASN A 110 -1.97 15.25 4.73
N TYR A 111 -2.67 14.34 5.40
CA TYR A 111 -2.25 13.87 6.71
C TYR A 111 -0.91 13.16 6.61
N THR A 112 -0.75 12.18 5.73
CA THR A 112 0.51 11.43 5.60
C THR A 112 1.66 12.36 5.23
N GLU A 113 1.49 13.26 4.26
CA GLU A 113 2.55 14.18 3.82
C GLU A 113 2.93 15.21 4.90
N LYS A 114 1.96 15.94 5.46
CA LYS A 114 2.24 17.18 6.23
C LYS A 114 2.14 17.05 7.74
N VAL A 115 1.34 16.10 8.23
CA VAL A 115 0.97 16.02 9.66
C VAL A 115 1.55 14.77 10.32
N GLY A 116 1.51 13.64 9.61
CA GLY A 116 1.96 12.34 10.03
C GLY A 116 3.46 12.34 10.27
N LYS A 117 3.87 11.68 11.36
CA LYS A 117 5.27 11.52 11.72
C LYS A 117 5.83 10.27 11.06
N ALA A 118 7.09 10.34 10.64
CA ALA A 118 7.84 9.19 10.17
C ALA A 118 7.96 8.16 11.29
N MET A 119 7.71 6.89 10.98
CA MET A 119 7.93 5.78 11.90
C MET A 119 9.42 5.64 12.20
N THR A 120 9.76 5.46 13.47
CA THR A 120 11.15 5.21 13.92
C THR A 120 11.49 3.71 13.97
N ASN A 121 10.48 2.85 13.88
CA ASN A 121 10.57 1.41 14.06
C ASN A 121 10.24 0.61 12.79
N MET A 122 10.41 1.23 11.60
CA MET A 122 10.27 0.52 10.33
C MET A 122 11.42 -0.50 10.18
N PRO A 123 11.14 -1.78 9.88
CA PRO A 123 12.20 -2.74 9.59
C PRO A 123 13.00 -2.31 8.36
N LYS A 124 14.34 -2.51 8.40
CA LYS A 124 15.23 -2.16 7.29
C LYS A 124 14.86 -2.84 5.97
N LYS A 125 14.26 -4.03 6.05
CA LYS A 125 13.88 -4.85 4.90
C LYS A 125 12.39 -5.13 4.94
N ILE A 126 11.73 -4.92 3.81
CA ILE A 126 10.30 -5.18 3.61
C ILE A 126 10.13 -6.02 2.34
N LYS A 127 8.97 -6.67 2.18
CA LYS A 127 8.61 -7.44 0.99
C LYS A 127 7.62 -6.64 0.14
N LYS A 128 8.07 -6.08 -0.97
CA LYS A 128 7.19 -5.52 -1.99
C LYS A 128 6.43 -6.64 -2.68
N VAL A 129 5.11 -6.53 -2.76
CA VAL A 129 4.23 -7.54 -3.36
C VAL A 129 3.68 -6.99 -4.67
N THR A 130 3.99 -7.69 -5.77
CA THR A 130 3.48 -7.38 -7.11
C THR A 130 2.78 -8.61 -7.69
N ALA A 131 2.04 -8.43 -8.78
CA ALA A 131 1.46 -9.58 -9.49
C ALA A 131 1.53 -9.44 -11.02
N PRO A 132 2.73 -9.37 -11.62
CA PRO A 132 2.89 -9.40 -13.07
C PRO A 132 2.23 -10.67 -13.63
N ASP A 133 1.49 -10.52 -14.73
CA ASP A 133 0.73 -11.61 -15.37
C ASP A 133 -0.20 -12.40 -14.42
N ASN A 134 -0.70 -11.73 -13.37
CA ASN A 134 -1.49 -12.35 -12.30
C ASN A 134 -0.77 -13.52 -11.60
N LYS A 135 0.55 -13.41 -11.41
CA LYS A 135 1.34 -14.30 -10.56
C LYS A 135 1.97 -13.48 -9.44
N VAL A 136 1.66 -13.80 -8.20
CA VAL A 136 2.17 -13.07 -7.03
C VAL A 136 3.69 -13.25 -6.95
N VAL A 137 4.40 -12.14 -6.82
CA VAL A 137 5.85 -12.08 -6.63
C VAL A 137 6.15 -11.26 -5.38
N TYR A 138 7.11 -11.73 -4.59
CA TYR A 138 7.64 -11.02 -3.42
C TYR A 138 9.07 -10.61 -3.70
N THR A 139 9.35 -9.32 -3.59
CA THR A 139 10.70 -8.77 -3.74
C THR A 139 11.12 -8.14 -2.43
N GLU A 140 12.23 -8.58 -1.87
CA GLU A 140 12.83 -7.92 -0.71
C GLU A 140 13.45 -6.60 -1.14
N VAL A 141 13.10 -5.52 -0.46
CA VAL A 141 13.63 -4.17 -0.71
C VAL A 141 14.02 -3.54 0.62
N ASP A 142 15.01 -2.64 0.57
CA ASP A 142 15.34 -1.83 1.73
C ASP A 142 14.27 -0.76 1.90
N SER A 143 13.73 -0.62 3.11
CA SER A 143 12.69 0.35 3.41
C SER A 143 13.13 1.80 3.20
N GLY A 144 14.44 2.07 3.08
CA GLY A 144 15.01 3.39 2.81
C GLY A 144 15.56 3.57 1.39
N SER A 145 15.43 2.56 0.51
CA SER A 145 15.88 2.66 -0.88
C SER A 145 14.71 2.99 -1.80
N SER A 146 14.67 4.26 -2.23
CA SER A 146 13.92 4.70 -3.40
C SER A 146 14.25 3.80 -4.59
N SER A 147 13.29 3.08 -5.14
CA SER A 147 13.44 2.55 -6.51
C SER A 147 13.22 3.67 -7.51
N SER A 148 14.08 4.68 -7.50
CA SER A 148 14.45 5.42 -8.69
C SER A 148 15.51 4.59 -9.41
N GLN A 149 15.08 3.55 -10.13
CA GLN A 149 15.90 3.09 -11.25
C GLN A 149 15.82 4.19 -12.30
N GLU A 150 16.79 5.09 -12.24
CA GLU A 150 17.27 5.76 -13.44
C GLU A 150 17.48 4.68 -14.50
N VAL A 151 16.97 4.95 -15.69
CA VAL A 151 17.30 4.24 -16.91
C VAL A 151 18.81 4.43 -17.09
N GLY A 152 19.60 3.50 -16.58
CA GLY A 152 21.02 3.46 -16.82
C GLY A 152 21.24 3.21 -18.31
N ASP A 153 21.85 4.20 -18.96
CA ASP A 153 22.30 4.11 -20.34
C ASP A 153 23.00 2.77 -20.59
N LEU A 154 22.58 2.09 -21.65
CA LEU A 154 23.32 0.96 -22.19
C LEU A 154 24.62 1.52 -22.78
N GLU A 155 25.71 1.50 -22.01
CA GLU A 155 27.04 1.62 -22.58
C GLU A 155 27.27 0.42 -23.51
N VAL A 156 27.19 0.69 -24.80
CA VAL A 156 27.61 -0.21 -25.87
C VAL A 156 29.12 -0.34 -25.75
N ILE A 157 29.58 -1.45 -25.17
CA ILE A 157 31.00 -1.82 -25.23
C ILE A 157 31.25 -2.37 -26.63
N SER A 158 31.73 -1.51 -27.54
CA SER A 158 32.34 -1.94 -28.79
C SER A 158 33.64 -2.64 -28.46
N ILE A 159 33.73 -3.93 -28.78
CA ILE A 159 34.99 -4.67 -28.79
C ILE A 159 35.52 -4.58 -30.22
N GLU A 160 36.64 -3.87 -30.40
CA GLU A 160 37.51 -4.01 -31.60
C GLU A 160 38.38 -5.27 -31.49
#